data_AF-A0A9X7YEC8-F1
#
_entry.id   AF-A0A9X7YEC8-F1
#
_cell.length_a   1.000
_cell.length_b   1.000
_cell.length_c   1.000
_cell.angle_alpha   90.00
_cell.angle_beta   90.00
_cell.angle_gamma   90.00
#
_symmetry.space_group_name_H-M   'P 1'
#
loop_
_entity.id
_entity.type
_entity.pdbx_description
1 polymer ?
#
loop_
_entity_poly.entity_id
_entity_poly.type
_entity_poly.pdbx_seq_one_letter_code
_entity_poly.pdbx_strand_id
1 'polypeptide(L)'
;MRKRAKLRRVQLIPANAVALLQEAGVVSRDQDPETVMAWLTPSGNPARIIARFPDGWRADLRIRTDGSFSLTQSLKLQVTQ
;
A
#
# COMPACT_ATOMS: atom_id res chain seq x y z
N MET A 1 20.70 -11.13 15.33
CA MET A 1 20.51 -11.04 13.86
C MET A 1 19.02 -11.25 13.55
N ARG A 2 18.24 -10.20 13.21
CA ARG A 2 16.82 -10.39 12.85
C ARG A 2 16.76 -11.10 11.49
N LYS A 3 16.35 -12.38 11.45
CA LYS A 3 16.04 -13.10 10.20
C LYS A 3 15.04 -12.24 9.42
N ARG A 4 15.39 -11.77 8.21
CA ARG A 4 14.44 -11.11 7.32
C ARG A 4 13.32 -12.11 7.03
N ALA A 5 12.10 -11.81 7.48
CA ALA A 5 10.94 -12.63 7.17
C ALA A 5 10.81 -12.73 5.63
N LYS A 6 10.67 -13.96 5.11
CA LYS A 6 10.38 -14.17 3.69
C LYS A 6 8.97 -13.67 3.42
N LEU A 7 8.86 -12.49 2.82
CA LEU A 7 7.59 -11.93 2.43
C LEU A 7 7.17 -12.47 1.05
N ARG A 8 5.90 -12.85 0.91
CA ARG A 8 5.32 -13.28 -0.35
C ARG A 8 4.66 -12.09 -1.04
N ARG A 9 5.13 -11.75 -2.24
CA ARG A 9 4.55 -10.68 -3.06
C ARG A 9 3.30 -11.20 -3.78
N VAL A 10 2.20 -10.46 -3.71
CA VAL A 10 0.94 -10.76 -4.41
C VAL A 10 0.35 -9.48 -4.98
N GLN A 11 -0.39 -9.61 -6.08
CA GLN A 11 -1.30 -8.56 -6.53
C GLN A 11 -2.65 -8.77 -5.86
N LEU A 12 -3.18 -7.72 -5.24
CA LEU A 12 -4.51 -7.76 -4.63
C LEU A 12 -5.54 -7.22 -5.60
N ILE A 13 -6.78 -7.68 -5.45
CA ILE A 13 -7.95 -7.00 -6.01
C ILE A 13 -8.03 -5.64 -5.31
N PRO A 14 -8.03 -4.51 -6.05
CA PRO A 14 -7.96 -3.18 -5.45
C PRO A 14 -8.98 -2.91 -4.34
N ALA A 15 -10.24 -3.29 -4.57
CA ALA A 15 -11.34 -3.14 -3.61
C ALA A 15 -11.02 -3.74 -2.22
N ASN A 16 -10.25 -4.83 -2.17
CA ASN A 16 -9.91 -5.51 -0.92
C ASN A 16 -8.89 -4.74 -0.06
N ALA A 17 -8.22 -3.74 -0.61
CA ALA A 17 -7.23 -2.92 0.12
C ALA A 17 -7.74 -1.53 0.49
N VAL A 18 -8.91 -1.11 -0.03
CA VAL A 18 -9.44 0.24 0.15
C VAL A 18 -9.65 0.57 1.63
N ALA A 19 -10.32 -0.31 2.38
CA ALA A 19 -10.58 -0.08 3.81
C ALA A 19 -9.30 0.15 4.62
N LEU A 20 -8.25 -0.64 4.36
CA LEU A 20 -6.96 -0.53 5.04
C LEU A 20 -6.18 0.72 4.62
N LEU A 21 -6.29 1.14 3.35
CA LEU A 21 -5.69 2.39 2.88
C LEU A 21 -6.41 3.61 3.48
N GLN A 22 -7.74 3.56 3.62
CA GLN A 22 -8.53 4.60 4.26
C GLN A 22 -8.22 4.70 5.76
N GLU A 23 -8.17 3.58 6.47
CA GLU A 23 -7.76 3.53 7.89
C GLU A 23 -6.37 4.13 8.10
N ALA A 24 -5.45 3.91 7.17
CA ALA A 24 -4.11 4.47 7.21
C ALA A 24 -4.03 5.98 6.90
N GLY A 25 -5.12 6.61 6.45
CA GLY A 25 -5.16 8.03 6.09
C GLY A 25 -4.59 8.35 4.71
N VAL A 26 -4.78 7.48 3.71
CA VAL A 26 -4.39 7.77 2.32
C VAL A 26 -5.22 8.93 1.76
N VAL A 27 -4.56 9.94 1.17
CA VAL A 27 -5.17 11.24 0.78
C VAL A 27 -5.64 11.25 -0.70
N SER A 28 -5.93 10.09 -1.29
CA SER A 28 -6.43 10.07 -2.68
C SER A 28 -7.87 10.61 -2.75
N ARG A 29 -8.20 11.31 -3.84
CA ARG A 29 -9.52 11.90 -4.08
C ARG A 29 -10.51 10.81 -4.50
N ASP A 30 -11.22 10.22 -3.55
CA ASP A 30 -12.39 9.33 -3.71
C ASP A 30 -12.31 8.32 -4.87
N GLN A 31 -11.12 7.84 -5.17
CA GLN A 31 -10.85 6.92 -6.27
C GLN A 31 -10.28 5.63 -5.72
N ASP A 32 -10.75 4.52 -6.30
CA ASP A 32 -10.13 3.23 -6.07
C ASP A 32 -8.75 3.19 -6.73
N PRO A 33 -7.78 2.49 -6.10
CA PRO A 33 -6.48 2.29 -6.73
C PRO A 33 -6.61 1.43 -7.99
N GLU A 34 -5.88 1.76 -9.05
CA GLU A 34 -5.81 0.95 -10.27
C GLU A 34 -5.09 -0.37 -9.99
N THR A 35 -4.04 -0.29 -9.17
CA THR A 35 -3.20 -1.45 -8.86
C THR A 35 -2.83 -1.45 -7.39
N VAL A 36 -2.86 -2.65 -6.80
CA VAL A 36 -2.44 -2.88 -5.42
C VAL A 36 -1.51 -4.08 -5.36
N MET A 37 -0.30 -3.85 -4.85
CA MET A 37 0.67 -4.90 -4.55
C MET A 37 0.83 -5.05 -3.05
N ALA A 38 0.73 -6.27 -2.54
CA ALA A 38 0.98 -6.56 -1.14
C ALA A 38 2.16 -7.51 -0.96
N TRP A 39 2.83 -7.36 0.19
CA TRP A 39 3.84 -8.29 0.69
C TRP A 39 3.30 -8.90 1.97
N LEU A 40 3.00 -10.19 1.91
CA LEU A 40 2.38 -10.92 3.01
C LEU A 40 3.45 -11.64 3.83
N THR A 41 3.24 -11.72 5.14
CA THR A 41 3.98 -12.61 6.03
C THR A 41 3.69 -14.07 5.70
N PRO A 42 4.45 -15.04 6.24
CA PRO A 42 4.13 -16.46 6.11
C PRO A 42 2.71 -16.83 6.61
N SER A 43 2.19 -16.10 7.59
CA SER A 43 0.82 -16.27 8.11
C SER A 43 -0.26 -15.64 7.22
N GLY A 44 0.11 -14.99 6.12
CA GLY A 44 -0.83 -14.34 5.19
C GLY A 44 -1.17 -12.89 5.52
N ASN A 45 -0.65 -12.33 6.62
CA ASN A 45 -0.94 -10.96 7.03
C ASN A 45 -0.16 -9.95 6.15
N PRO A 46 -0.75 -8.81 5.76
CA PRO A 46 -0.02 -7.79 5.02
C PRO A 46 1.07 -7.14 5.90
N ALA A 47 2.32 -7.17 5.43
CA ALA A 47 3.44 -6.44 6.01
C ALA A 47 3.73 -5.14 5.24
N ARG A 48 3.30 -5.07 3.97
CA ARG A 48 3.39 -3.87 3.14
C ARG A 48 2.33 -3.90 2.06
N ILE A 49 1.76 -2.74 1.74
CA ILE A 49 0.83 -2.53 0.65
C ILE A 49 1.30 -1.32 -0.15
N ILE A 50 1.36 -1.46 -1.47
CA ILE A 50 1.62 -0.35 -2.38
C ILE A 50 0.42 -0.22 -3.31
N ALA A 51 -0.23 0.94 -3.29
CA ALA A 51 -1.35 1.28 -4.15
C ALA A 51 -0.94 2.39 -5.13
N ARG A 52 -1.43 2.32 -6.37
CA ARG A 52 -1.32 3.38 -7.37
C ARG A 52 -2.71 3.79 -7.82
N PHE A 53 -2.90 5.09 -7.99
CA PHE A 53 -4.18 5.71 -8.32
C PHE A 53 -4.13 6.34 -9.72
N PRO A 54 -5.29 6.50 -10.39
CA PRO A 54 -5.35 7.04 -11.76
C PRO A 54 -4.80 8.46 -11.90
N ASP A 55 -4.96 9.27 -10.86
CA ASP A 55 -4.49 10.65 -10.78
C ASP A 55 -2.98 10.79 -10.52
N GLY A 56 -2.25 9.67 -10.53
CA GLY A 56 -0.80 9.64 -10.32
C GLY A 56 -0.38 9.61 -8.86
N TRP A 57 -1.33 9.55 -7.90
CA TRP A 57 -0.98 9.27 -6.51
C TRP A 57 -0.48 7.84 -6.34
N ARG A 58 0.41 7.69 -5.37
CA ARG A 58 0.92 6.40 -4.91
C ARG A 58 0.99 6.41 -3.39
N ALA A 59 0.46 5.37 -2.78
CA ALA A 59 0.56 5.10 -1.34
C ALA A 59 1.45 3.87 -1.10
N ASP A 60 2.37 3.97 -0.14
CA ASP A 60 3.25 2.89 0.33
C ASP A 60 3.06 2.75 1.84
N LEU A 61 2.23 1.78 2.21
CA LEU A 61 1.87 1.47 3.59
C LEU A 61 2.75 0.32 4.07
N ARG A 62 3.47 0.50 5.17
CA ARG A 62 4.19 -0.58 5.88
C ARG A 62 3.54 -0.84 7.21
N ILE A 63 3.30 -2.11 7.51
CA ILE A 63 2.62 -2.57 8.72
C ILE A 63 3.65 -3.31 9.57
N ARG A 64 3.81 -2.88 10.82
CA ARG A 64 4.72 -3.49 11.80
C ARG A 64 3.99 -4.59 12.57
N THR A 65 4.76 -5.42 13.27
CA THR A 65 4.22 -6.55 14.04
C THR A 65 3.40 -6.14 15.25
N ASP A 66 3.55 -4.89 15.71
CA ASP A 66 2.79 -4.29 16.80
C ASP A 66 1.47 -3.65 16.33
N GLY A 67 1.12 -3.79 15.04
CA GLY A 67 -0.06 -3.17 14.44
C GLY A 67 0.13 -1.72 14.04
N SER A 68 1.21 -1.06 14.46
CA SER A 68 1.52 0.29 13.98
C SER A 68 1.86 0.27 12.49
N PHE A 69 1.55 1.35 11.81
CA PHE A 69 1.90 1.51 10.40
C PHE A 69 2.74 2.76 10.16
N SER A 70 3.41 2.78 9.01
CA SER A 70 4.00 3.99 8.44
C SER A 70 3.49 4.14 7.02
N LEU A 71 3.04 5.33 6.68
CA LEU A 71 2.53 5.66 5.36
C LEU A 71 3.48 6.63 4.66
N THR A 72 3.82 6.33 3.41
CA THR A 72 4.49 7.26 2.50
C THR A 72 3.58 7.49 1.30
N GLN A 73 3.32 8.76 0.97
CA GLN A 73 2.54 9.14 -0.20
C GLN A 73 3.39 9.95 -1.16
N SER A 74 3.17 9.76 -2.45
CA SER A 74 3.86 10.50 -3.51
C SER A 74 2.90 10.75 -4.66
N LEU A 75 2.95 11.94 -5.24
CA LEU A 75 2.18 12.32 -6.42
C LEU A 75 3.12 12.46 -7.62
N LYS A 76 2.81 11.77 -8.71
CA LYS A 76 3.49 12.02 -9.99
C LYS A 76 2.90 13.27 -10.63
N LEU A 77 3.66 14.37 -10.61
CA LEU A 77 3.30 15.58 -11.33
C LEU A 77 3.62 15.40 -12.81
N GLN A 78 2.66 15.66 -13.69
CA GLN A 78 2.93 15.90 -15.10
C GLN A 78 3.19 17.39 -15.26
N VAL A 79 4.45 17.76 -15.48
CA VAL A 79 4.79 19.13 -15.90
C VAL A 79 4.57 19.16 -17.40
N THR A 80 3.44 19.71 -17.83
CA THR A 80 3.23 20.06 -19.24
C THR A 80 4.24 21.16 -19.58
N GLN A 81 5.16 20.88 -20.51
CA GLN A 81 6.08 21.88 -21.05
C GLN A 81 5.35 22.79 -22.04
#